data_AF-A0A645J8S9-F1
#
_entry.id   AF-A0A645J8S9-F1
#
_cell.length_a   1.000
_cell.length_b   1.000
_cell.length_c   1.000
_cell.angle_alpha   90.00
_cell.angle_beta   90.00
_cell.angle_gamma   90.00
#
_symmetry.space_group_name_H-M   'P 1'
#
loop_
_entity.id
_entity.type
_entity.pdbx_description
1 polymer ?
#
loop_
_entity_poly.entity_id
_entity_poly.type
_entity_poly.pdbx_seq_one_letter_code
_entity_poly.pdbx_strand_id
1 'polypeptide(L)'
;MRDELNKNKQYLIRFGFIDNIEISSTISKNINGYFASILEAEIIIIHDIKINVEEEIVRLKKDIDKLDSEIARCEGMLANPNFLAKAPEAKIAIEKEKSENYKHQKDSILSKIKKLEV
;
A
#
# COMPACT_ATOMS: atom_id res chain seq x y z
N MET A 1 -9.23 -36.92 13.89
CA MET A 1 -8.60 -35.65 13.46
C MET A 1 -8.61 -35.39 11.94
N ARG A 2 -7.91 -36.15 11.08
CA ARG A 2 -7.86 -35.83 9.61
C ARG A 2 -9.24 -35.81 8.94
N ASP A 3 -10.08 -36.80 9.23
CA ASP A 3 -11.43 -36.88 8.65
C ASP A 3 -12.36 -35.78 9.17
N GLU A 4 -12.19 -35.38 10.42
CA GLU A 4 -12.94 -34.26 11.03
C GLU A 4 -12.54 -32.92 10.44
N LEU A 5 -11.25 -32.70 10.18
CA LEU A 5 -10.74 -31.50 9.51
C LEU A 5 -11.24 -31.42 8.05
N ASN A 6 -11.27 -32.55 7.35
CA ASN A 6 -11.84 -32.60 5.99
C ASN A 6 -13.35 -32.38 5.99
N LYS A 7 -14.08 -32.96 6.93
CA LYS A 7 -15.53 -32.78 7.07
C LYS A 7 -15.91 -31.33 7.37
N ASN A 8 -15.08 -30.63 8.15
CA ASN A 8 -15.32 -29.24 8.55
C ASN A 8 -14.51 -28.22 7.74
N LYS A 9 -13.91 -28.62 6.61
CA LYS A 9 -13.03 -27.78 5.78
C LYS A 9 -13.67 -26.44 5.38
N GLN A 10 -14.97 -26.45 5.09
CA GLN A 10 -15.72 -25.24 4.73
C GLN A 10 -15.77 -24.20 5.85
N TYR A 11 -15.83 -24.63 7.11
CA TYR A 11 -15.79 -23.72 8.25
C TYR A 11 -14.41 -23.09 8.43
N LEU A 12 -13.35 -23.87 8.20
CA LEU A 12 -11.97 -23.36 8.23
C LEU A 12 -11.74 -22.30 7.15
N ILE A 13 -12.23 -22.54 5.93
CA ILE A 13 -12.18 -21.56 4.82
C ILE A 13 -12.95 -20.29 5.20
N ARG A 14 -14.19 -20.44 5.67
CA ARG A 14 -15.09 -19.31 5.93
C ARG A 14 -14.66 -18.46 7.13
N PHE A 15 -14.26 -19.08 8.24
CA PHE A 15 -13.91 -18.38 9.47
C PHE A 15 -12.41 -18.05 9.57
N GLY A 16 -11.56 -18.81 8.90
CA GLY A 16 -10.12 -18.54 8.83
C GLY A 16 -9.73 -17.58 7.70
N PHE A 17 -10.68 -17.12 6.87
CA PHE A 17 -10.42 -16.30 5.68
C PHE A 17 -9.34 -16.92 4.77
N ILE A 18 -9.43 -18.23 4.57
CA ILE A 18 -8.41 -19.00 3.85
C ILE A 18 -8.89 -19.23 2.43
N ASP A 19 -8.14 -18.77 1.43
CA ASP A 19 -8.44 -19.03 0.02
C ASP A 19 -8.34 -20.53 -0.32
N ASN A 20 -7.26 -21.18 0.12
CA ASN A 20 -7.00 -22.59 -0.12
C ASN A 20 -6.39 -23.26 1.10
N ILE A 21 -6.90 -24.45 1.44
CA ILE A 21 -6.39 -25.27 2.54
C ILE A 21 -6.09 -26.70 2.05
N GLU A 22 -4.86 -27.14 2.31
CA GLU A 22 -4.36 -28.48 2.03
C GLU A 22 -4.09 -29.20 3.35
N ILE A 23 -4.65 -30.41 3.51
CA ILE A 23 -4.49 -31.23 4.70
C ILE A 23 -3.70 -32.48 4.30
N SER A 24 -2.45 -32.54 4.74
CA SER A 24 -1.52 -33.64 4.45
C SER A 24 -0.95 -34.22 5.74
N SER A 25 -0.56 -35.49 5.70
CA SER A 25 0.19 -36.17 6.77
C SER A 25 1.70 -35.93 6.68
N THR A 26 2.15 -35.33 5.58
CA THR A 26 3.56 -35.06 5.29
C THR A 26 3.69 -33.63 4.79
N ILE A 27 4.56 -32.85 5.42
CA ILE A 27 4.91 -31.50 4.99
C ILE A 27 6.10 -31.58 4.03
N SER A 28 6.01 -30.90 2.89
CA SER A 28 7.17 -30.74 2.00
C SER A 28 8.13 -29.71 2.63
N LYS A 29 9.43 -30.04 2.70
CA LYS A 29 10.46 -29.22 3.39
C LYS A 29 10.74 -27.84 2.75
N ASN A 30 10.08 -27.50 1.64
CA ASN A 30 10.35 -26.30 0.84
C ASN A 30 9.15 -25.35 0.78
N ILE A 31 8.36 -25.25 1.86
CA ILE A 31 7.26 -24.28 1.94
C ILE A 31 7.75 -23.05 2.70
N ASN A 32 7.82 -21.91 2.03
CA ASN A 32 8.05 -20.61 2.65
C ASN A 32 6.72 -20.10 3.23
N GLY A 33 6.59 -20.11 4.55
CA GLY A 33 5.39 -19.66 5.25
C GLY A 33 5.61 -19.57 6.77
N TYR A 34 4.60 -19.14 7.49
CA TYR A 34 4.63 -19.14 8.96
C TYR A 34 4.20 -20.51 9.47
N PHE A 35 4.99 -21.08 10.38
CA PHE A 35 4.72 -22.37 11.00
C PHE A 35 4.12 -22.16 12.39
N ALA A 36 2.99 -22.80 12.64
CA ALA A 36 2.38 -22.89 13.97
C ALA A 36 2.13 -24.35 14.30
N SER A 37 2.56 -24.79 15.48
CA SER A 37 2.30 -26.14 15.98
C SER A 37 1.21 -26.07 17.05
N ILE A 38 0.20 -26.94 16.91
CA ILE A 38 -0.83 -27.21 17.90
C ILE A 38 -0.71 -28.70 18.24
N LEU A 39 -1.04 -29.10 19.47
CA LEU A 39 -0.75 -30.42 20.04
C LEU A 39 -0.70 -31.61 19.05
N GLU A 40 -1.74 -31.80 18.24
CA GLU A 40 -1.83 -32.92 17.30
C GLU A 40 -1.70 -32.53 15.81
N ALA A 41 -1.45 -31.25 15.51
CA ALA A 41 -1.44 -30.72 14.15
C ALA A 41 -0.39 -29.62 13.93
N GLU A 42 0.30 -29.69 12.79
CA GLU A 42 1.13 -28.58 12.30
C GLU A 42 0.35 -27.79 11.25
N ILE A 43 0.31 -26.47 11.42
CA ILE A 43 -0.34 -25.52 10.52
C ILE A 43 0.74 -24.69 9.84
N ILE A 44 0.67 -24.63 8.51
CA ILE A 44 1.52 -23.76 7.71
C ILE A 44 0.63 -22.70 7.08
N ILE A 45 0.89 -21.45 7.43
CA ILE A 45 0.22 -20.30 6.87
C ILE A 45 1.11 -19.76 5.76
N ILE A 46 0.68 -20.02 4.52
CA ILE A 46 1.27 -19.41 3.33
C ILE A 46 0.49 -18.12 3.09
N HIS A 47 1.15 -16.99 3.30
CA HIS A 47 0.56 -15.70 2.99
C HIS A 47 1.06 -15.25 1.63
N ASP A 48 0.18 -15.29 0.64
CA ASP A 48 0.34 -14.48 -0.55
C ASP A 48 -0.13 -13.07 -0.17
N ILE A 49 0.80 -12.11 -0.13
CA ILE A 49 0.43 -10.70 0.01
C ILE A 49 -0.22 -10.31 -1.32
N LYS A 50 -1.51 -10.63 -1.47
CA LYS A 50 -2.33 -10.11 -2.56
C LYS A 50 -2.63 -8.64 -2.26
N ILE A 51 -1.60 -7.78 -2.34
CA ILE A 51 -1.85 -6.35 -2.56
C ILE A 51 -2.55 -6.28 -3.91
N ASN A 52 -3.79 -5.79 -3.91
CA ASN A 52 -4.43 -5.43 -5.17
C ASN A 52 -3.65 -4.23 -5.73
N VAL A 53 -2.68 -4.53 -6.60
CA VAL A 53 -1.77 -3.54 -7.18
C VAL A 53 -2.55 -2.47 -7.93
N GLU A 54 -3.68 -2.82 -8.56
CA GLU A 54 -4.55 -1.87 -9.24
C GLU A 54 -5.21 -0.90 -8.25
N GLU A 55 -5.77 -1.41 -7.14
CA GLU A 55 -6.35 -0.55 -6.10
C GLU A 55 -5.31 0.35 -5.44
N GLU A 56 -4.11 -0.16 -5.18
CA GLU A 56 -3.03 0.63 -4.59
C GLU A 56 -2.55 1.72 -5.57
N ILE A 57 -2.42 1.40 -6.87
CA ILE A 57 -2.11 2.41 -7.90
C ILE A 57 -3.21 3.47 -7.98
N VAL A 58 -4.49 3.08 -7.93
CA VAL A 58 -5.61 4.04 -7.95
C VAL A 58 -5.56 4.97 -6.74
N ARG A 59 -5.29 4.44 -5.55
CA ARG A 59 -5.12 5.24 -4.33
C ARG A 59 -3.95 6.22 -4.46
N LEU A 60 -2.79 5.74 -4.90
CA LEU A 60 -1.59 6.57 -5.07
C LEU A 60 -1.80 7.67 -6.13
N LYS A 61 -2.50 7.38 -7.23
CA LYS A 61 -2.90 8.39 -8.23
C LYS A 61 -3.79 9.47 -7.64
N LYS A 62 -4.78 9.09 -6.81
CA LYS A 62 -5.65 10.06 -6.13
C LYS A 62 -4.88 10.96 -5.16
N ASP A 63 -3.84 10.44 -4.51
CA ASP A 63 -2.98 11.24 -3.64
C ASP A 63 -2.06 12.18 -4.44
N ILE A 64 -1.60 11.75 -5.63
CA ILE A 64 -0.94 12.64 -6.59
C ILE A 64 -1.87 13.78 -7.02
N ASP A 65 -3.13 13.50 -7.35
CA ASP A 65 -4.07 14.54 -7.80
C ASP A 65 -4.27 15.64 -6.74
N LYS A 66 -4.31 15.25 -5.45
CA LYS A 66 -4.38 16.21 -4.35
C LYS A 66 -3.11 17.05 -4.27
N LEU A 67 -1.93 16.43 -4.35
CA LEU A 67 -0.66 17.14 -4.34
C LEU A 67 -0.55 18.10 -5.52
N ASP A 68 -1.02 17.71 -6.70
CA ASP A 68 -1.04 18.57 -7.89
C ASP A 68 -1.93 19.80 -7.72
N SER A 69 -3.08 19.65 -7.05
CA SER A 69 -3.95 20.79 -6.75
C SER A 69 -3.29 21.79 -5.81
N GLU A 70 -2.55 21.31 -4.80
CA GLU A 70 -1.82 22.18 -3.87
C GLU A 70 -0.62 22.84 -4.55
N ILE A 71 0.14 22.11 -5.37
CA ILE A 71 1.26 22.65 -6.16
C ILE A 71 0.75 23.76 -7.09
N ALA A 72 -0.34 23.52 -7.84
CA ALA A 72 -0.92 24.50 -8.74
C ALA A 72 -1.38 25.76 -8.00
N ARG A 73 -1.90 25.62 -6.77
CA ARG A 73 -2.26 26.75 -5.92
C ARG A 73 -1.03 27.56 -5.49
N CYS A 74 0.01 26.91 -5.00
CA CYS A 74 1.26 27.57 -4.60
C CYS A 74 1.93 28.26 -5.80
N GLU A 75 2.02 27.58 -6.94
CA GLU A 75 2.60 28.14 -8.17
C GLU A 75 1.77 29.30 -8.72
N GLY A 76 0.44 29.21 -8.67
CA GLY A 76 -0.44 30.32 -9.05
C GLY A 76 -0.25 31.55 -8.17
N MET A 77 -0.02 31.37 -6.86
CA MET A 77 0.33 32.46 -5.96
C MET A 77 1.71 33.05 -6.27
N LEU A 78 2.71 32.21 -6.51
CA LEU A 78 4.08 32.63 -6.83
C LEU A 78 4.22 33.26 -8.23
N ALA A 79 3.38 32.88 -9.19
CA ALA A 79 3.36 33.46 -10.53
C ALA A 79 2.65 34.83 -10.58
N ASN A 80 1.86 35.18 -9.55
CA ASN A 80 1.14 36.45 -9.52
C ASN A 80 2.07 37.60 -9.12
N PRO A 81 2.35 38.57 -10.00
CA PRO A 81 3.26 39.68 -9.71
C PRO A 81 2.77 40.57 -8.57
N ASN A 82 1.45 40.67 -8.34
CA ASN A 82 0.91 41.41 -7.18
C ASN A 82 1.19 40.70 -5.86
N PHE A 83 1.27 39.37 -5.85
CA PHE A 83 1.63 38.60 -4.66
C PHE A 83 3.12 38.77 -4.37
N LEU A 84 3.98 38.63 -5.39
CA LEU A 84 5.42 38.87 -5.25
C LEU A 84 5.76 40.29 -4.79
N ALA A 85 5.01 41.29 -5.26
CA ALA A 85 5.28 42.70 -4.93
C ALA A 85 4.72 43.13 -3.56
N LYS A 86 3.67 42.47 -3.04
CA LYS A 86 2.98 42.89 -1.79
C LYS A 86 3.16 41.91 -0.62
N ALA A 87 3.53 40.66 -0.88
CA ALA A 87 3.70 39.69 0.18
C ALA A 87 5.07 39.87 0.87
N PRO A 88 5.15 39.69 2.20
CA PRO A 88 6.43 39.63 2.90
C PRO A 88 7.34 38.53 2.33
N GLU A 89 8.65 38.77 2.27
CA GLU A 89 9.64 37.79 1.79
C GLU A 89 9.52 36.43 2.51
N ALA A 90 9.27 36.45 3.82
CA ALA A 90 9.04 35.23 4.61
C ALA A 90 7.85 34.41 4.09
N LYS A 91 6.76 35.06 3.64
CA LYS A 91 5.61 34.37 3.06
C LYS A 91 5.93 33.77 1.68
N ILE A 92 6.72 34.48 0.87
CA ILE A 92 7.15 33.99 -0.45
C ILE A 92 8.09 32.79 -0.30
N ALA A 93 9.03 32.84 0.65
CA ALA A 93 9.93 31.73 0.95
C ALA A 93 9.17 30.49 1.42
N ILE A 94 8.23 30.65 2.35
CA ILE A 94 7.37 29.55 2.84
C ILE A 94 6.58 28.92 1.68
N GLU A 95 6.03 29.74 0.78
CA GLU A 95 5.22 29.22 -0.33
C GLU A 95 6.07 28.48 -1.38
N LYS A 96 7.31 28.94 -1.62
CA LYS A 96 8.30 28.22 -2.45
C LYS A 96 8.70 26.89 -1.83
N GLU A 97 9.03 26.88 -0.54
CA GLU A 97 9.42 25.67 0.19
C GLU A 97 8.28 24.63 0.20
N LYS A 98 7.03 25.08 0.39
CA LYS A 98 5.85 24.20 0.28
C LYS A 98 5.72 23.59 -1.10
N SER A 99 5.85 24.40 -2.16
CA SER A 99 5.77 23.91 -3.54
C SER A 99 6.84 22.85 -3.82
N GLU A 100 8.09 23.09 -3.42
CA GLU A 100 9.18 22.11 -3.58
C GLU A 100 8.93 20.83 -2.77
N ASN A 101 8.47 20.95 -1.53
CA ASN A 101 8.17 19.80 -0.69
C ASN A 101 7.04 18.93 -1.27
N TYR A 102 5.97 19.55 -1.79
CA TYR A 102 4.90 18.82 -2.47
C TYR A 102 5.39 18.13 -3.76
N LYS A 103 6.28 18.77 -4.53
CA LYS A 103 6.90 18.14 -5.71
C LYS A 103 7.75 16.92 -5.32
N HIS A 104 8.58 17.03 -4.29
CA HIS A 104 9.35 15.90 -3.79
C HIS A 104 8.47 14.73 -3.32
N GLN A 105 7.36 15.02 -2.63
CA GLN A 105 6.40 14.00 -2.22
C GLN A 105 5.75 13.32 -3.43
N LYS A 106 5.34 14.10 -4.43
CA LYS A 106 4.79 13.57 -5.69
C LYS A 106 5.79 12.65 -6.40
N ASP A 107 7.05 13.05 -6.52
CA ASP A 107 8.09 12.26 -7.18
C ASP A 107 8.35 10.94 -6.45
N SER A 108 8.33 10.94 -5.12
CA SER A 108 8.43 9.72 -4.32
C SER A 108 7.28 8.75 -4.60
N ILE A 109 6.06 9.25 -4.72
CA ILE A 109 4.87 8.44 -5.02
C ILE A 109 4.94 7.92 -6.47
N LEU A 110 5.33 8.74 -7.43
CA LEU A 110 5.53 8.31 -8.83
C LEU A 110 6.58 7.19 -8.93
N SER A 111 7.69 7.30 -8.19
CA SER A 111 8.70 6.24 -8.13
C SER A 111 8.15 4.93 -7.57
N LYS A 112 7.28 5.00 -6.56
CA LYS A 112 6.59 3.82 -6.02
C LYS A 112 5.63 3.21 -7.03
N ILE A 113 4.80 4.01 -7.70
CA ILE A 113 3.88 3.53 -8.75
C ILE A 113 4.66 2.80 -9.85
N LYS A 114 5.77 3.39 -10.32
CA LYS A 114 6.62 2.77 -11.34
C LYS A 114 7.21 1.42 -10.91
N LYS A 115 7.47 1.21 -9.62
CA LYS A 115 7.93 -0.09 -9.10
C LYS A 115 6.80 -1.11 -8.98
N LEU A 116 5.55 -0.66 -8.88
CA LEU A 116 4.36 -1.51 -8.79
C LEU A 116 3.81 -1.89 -10.16
N GLU A 117 4.06 -1.08 -11.20
CA GLU A 117 3.69 -1.36 -12.60
C GLU A 117 4.69 -2.27 -13.35
N VAL A 118 5.79 -2.68 -12.71
CA VAL A 118 6.85 -3.55 -13.25
C VAL A 118 6.71 -4.96 -12.71
#